data_AF-A0A6M7V1U6-F1
#
_entry.id   AF-A0A6M7V1U6-F1
#
_cell.length_a   1.000
_cell.length_b   1.000
_cell.length_c   1.000
_cell.angle_alpha   90.00
_cell.angle_beta   90.00
_cell.angle_gamma   90.00
#
_symmetry.space_group_name_H-M   'P 1'
#
loop_
_entity.id
_entity.type
_entity.pdbx_description
1 polymer ?
#
loop_
_entity_poly.entity_id
_entity_poly.type
_entity_poly.pdbx_seq_one_letter_code
_entity_poly.pdbx_strand_id
1 'polypeptide(L)'
;MQVIELGVVAAMRKAGVPLKSIRDARDYLAAEFGSQQPFAEYRFKTDGKQLVLNSEDLDPTVKNRLIIVSEAGQYAWKEILQQLLREFEYAPDDKGVVVRWRVAGVDEPVSIDPRVAFGAPQVSGVPTWVLRERWGSGEGLKDIAEDFTLEPHLVMSALRFEGVAVDPDRPNQWVN
;
A
#
# COMPACT_ATOMS: atom_id res chain seq x y z
N MET A 1 5.99 -2.50 -18.25
CA MET A 1 6.03 -2.06 -16.85
C MET A 1 5.07 -0.88 -16.58
N GLN A 2 3.83 -0.89 -17.07
CA GLN A 2 2.79 0.10 -16.68
C GLN A 2 1.92 -0.39 -15.52
N VAL A 3 1.79 -1.72 -15.35
CA VAL A 3 0.91 -2.33 -14.35
C VAL A 3 1.42 -2.05 -12.93
N ILE A 4 2.74 -2.08 -12.71
CA ILE A 4 3.34 -1.80 -11.40
C ILE A 4 3.11 -0.34 -11.00
N GLU A 5 3.41 0.61 -11.89
CA GLU A 5 3.21 2.04 -11.64
C GLU A 5 1.75 2.36 -11.30
N LEU A 6 0.80 1.79 -12.05
CA LEU A 6 -0.63 1.94 -11.79
C LEU A 6 -1.05 1.32 -10.44
N GLY A 7 -0.53 0.14 -10.11
CA GLY A 7 -0.79 -0.52 -8.83
C GLY A 7 -0.31 0.33 -7.65
N VAL A 8 0.89 0.91 -7.74
CA VAL A 8 1.42 1.81 -6.70
C VAL A 8 0.59 3.09 -6.58
N VAL A 9 0.16 3.69 -7.69
CA VAL A 9 -0.74 4.86 -7.68
C VAL A 9 -2.07 4.52 -7.01
N ALA A 10 -2.70 3.40 -7.36
CA ALA A 10 -3.95 2.95 -6.76
C ALA A 10 -3.80 2.74 -5.25
N ALA A 11 -2.66 2.17 -4.84
CA ALA A 11 -2.31 2.01 -3.44
C ALA A 11 -2.22 3.38 -2.73
N MET A 12 -1.37 4.28 -3.21
CA MET A 12 -1.21 5.64 -2.67
C MET A 12 -2.57 6.37 -2.56
N ARG A 13 -3.46 6.18 -3.53
CA ARG A 13 -4.82 6.75 -3.48
C ARG A 13 -5.66 6.19 -2.36
N LYS A 14 -5.65 4.87 -2.15
CA LYS A 14 -6.38 4.23 -1.04
C LYS A 14 -5.77 4.61 0.32
N ALA A 15 -4.51 5.02 0.36
CA ALA A 15 -3.84 5.61 1.53
C ALA A 15 -4.39 6.96 1.99
N GLY A 16 -5.12 7.65 1.11
CA GLY A 16 -5.45 9.06 1.28
C GLY A 16 -4.52 10.04 0.60
N VAL A 17 -3.46 9.60 -0.11
CA VAL A 17 -2.58 10.53 -0.84
C VAL A 17 -3.39 11.23 -1.95
N PRO A 18 -3.38 12.57 -2.02
CA PRO A 18 -4.05 13.31 -3.09
C PRO A 18 -3.48 12.96 -4.48
N LEU A 19 -4.33 12.83 -5.50
CA LEU A 19 -3.87 12.63 -6.90
C LEU A 19 -2.89 13.70 -7.34
N LYS A 20 -3.08 14.94 -6.86
CA LYS A 20 -2.17 16.04 -7.15
C LYS A 20 -0.77 15.75 -6.61
N SER A 21 -0.63 15.39 -5.34
CA SER A 21 0.66 15.04 -4.74
C SER A 21 1.35 13.88 -5.48
N ILE A 22 0.59 12.87 -5.91
CA ILE A 22 1.11 11.76 -6.72
C ILE A 22 1.63 12.28 -8.06
N ARG A 23 0.83 13.09 -8.78
CA ARG A 23 1.24 13.66 -10.06
C ARG A 23 2.48 14.54 -9.93
N ASP A 24 2.48 15.45 -8.96
CA ASP A 24 3.59 16.38 -8.72
C ASP A 24 4.90 15.62 -8.44
N ALA A 25 4.83 14.55 -7.64
CA ALA A 25 6.00 13.70 -7.38
C ALA A 25 6.52 12.99 -8.63
N ARG A 26 5.63 12.47 -9.47
CA ARG A 26 5.98 11.82 -10.75
C ARG A 26 6.64 12.81 -11.69
N ASP A 27 6.04 13.98 -11.86
CA ASP A 27 6.52 15.01 -12.77
C ASP A 27 7.88 15.57 -12.30
N TYR A 28 8.05 15.79 -11.00
CA TYR A 28 9.33 16.19 -10.41
C TYR A 28 10.43 15.15 -10.66
N LEU A 29 10.16 13.87 -10.39
CA LEU A 29 11.14 12.80 -10.58
C LEU A 29 11.49 12.57 -12.05
N ALA A 30 10.52 12.73 -12.95
CA ALA A 30 10.75 12.65 -14.39
C ALA A 30 11.60 13.84 -14.89
N ALA A 31 11.32 15.05 -14.42
CA ALA A 31 12.00 16.27 -14.88
C ALA A 31 13.43 16.38 -14.32
N GLU A 32 13.61 16.21 -13.01
CA GLU A 32 14.89 16.45 -12.34
C GLU A 32 15.84 15.25 -12.41
N PHE A 33 15.30 14.03 -12.46
CA PHE A 33 16.09 12.79 -12.40
C PHE A 33 15.94 11.90 -13.64
N GLY A 34 15.16 12.32 -14.64
CA GLY A 34 14.99 11.59 -15.90
C GLY A 34 14.25 10.26 -15.78
N SER A 35 13.61 10.00 -14.63
CA SER A 35 12.94 8.74 -14.33
C SER A 35 11.73 8.51 -15.24
N GLN A 36 11.66 7.32 -15.84
CA GLN A 36 10.58 6.98 -16.77
C GLN A 36 9.38 6.38 -16.04
N GLN A 37 9.63 5.65 -14.94
CA GLN A 37 8.62 5.02 -14.10
C GLN A 37 8.94 5.25 -12.62
N PRO A 38 8.77 6.49 -12.10
CA PRO A 38 9.21 6.85 -10.76
C PRO A 38 8.69 5.91 -9.67
N PHE A 39 7.43 5.48 -9.77
CA PHE A 39 6.80 4.61 -8.78
C PHE A 39 7.22 3.14 -8.83
N ALA A 40 7.96 2.74 -9.86
CA ALA A 40 8.61 1.43 -9.95
C ALA A 40 10.12 1.50 -9.64
N GLU A 41 10.72 2.69 -9.68
CA GLU A 41 12.16 2.91 -9.53
C GLU A 41 12.56 3.34 -8.10
N TYR A 42 11.71 4.11 -7.40
CA TYR A 42 12.05 4.73 -6.12
C TYR A 42 11.24 4.23 -4.92
N ARG A 43 11.82 4.48 -3.74
CA ARG A 43 11.27 4.07 -2.44
C ARG A 43 10.58 5.20 -1.68
N PHE A 44 9.26 5.29 -1.84
CA PHE A 44 8.43 6.36 -1.27
C PHE A 44 8.12 6.12 0.21
N LYS A 45 7.87 7.22 0.90
CA LYS A 45 7.29 7.31 2.24
C LYS A 45 6.18 8.35 2.21
N THR A 46 5.19 8.22 3.08
CA THR A 46 4.07 9.18 3.12
C THR A 46 3.48 9.33 4.51
N ASP A 47 3.02 10.54 4.83
CA ASP A 47 2.15 10.85 5.97
C ASP A 47 0.66 10.83 5.57
N GLY A 48 0.34 10.37 4.35
CA GLY A 48 -0.99 10.41 3.75
C GLY A 48 -1.30 11.69 2.98
N LYS A 49 -0.40 12.69 2.95
CA LYS A 49 -0.56 13.95 2.20
C LYS A 49 0.55 14.17 1.20
N GLN A 50 1.78 13.91 1.61
CA GLN A 50 2.99 14.15 0.84
C GLN A 50 3.69 12.84 0.48
N LEU A 51 4.48 12.87 -0.60
CA LEU A 51 5.37 11.79 -0.99
C LEU A 51 6.81 12.23 -0.74
N VAL A 52 7.55 11.36 -0.06
CA VAL A 52 8.88 11.66 0.47
C VAL A 52 9.84 10.53 0.10
N LEU A 53 11.09 10.87 -0.24
CA LEU A 53 12.20 9.93 -0.45
C LEU A 53 13.32 10.21 0.58
N ASN A 54 14.20 9.24 0.82
CA ASN A 54 15.47 9.60 1.45
C ASN A 54 16.34 10.31 0.41
N SER A 55 17.07 11.35 0.82
CA SER A 55 17.96 12.06 -0.10
C SER A 55 19.02 11.15 -0.71
N GLU A 56 19.50 10.19 0.07
CA GLU A 56 20.49 9.19 -0.33
C GLU A 56 20.02 8.24 -1.45
N ASP A 57 18.70 8.13 -1.67
CA ASP A 57 18.12 7.37 -2.79
C ASP A 57 18.26 8.11 -4.14
N LEU A 58 18.48 9.43 -4.11
CA LEU A 58 18.65 10.28 -5.29
C LEU A 58 20.11 10.74 -5.46
N ASP A 59 20.75 11.10 -4.36
CA ASP A 59 22.14 11.53 -4.30
C ASP A 59 22.83 10.89 -3.07
N PRO A 60 23.69 9.87 -3.27
CA PRO A 60 24.40 9.19 -2.18
C PRO A 60 25.30 10.10 -1.33
N THR A 61 25.63 11.30 -1.82
CA THR A 61 26.45 12.27 -1.08
C THR A 61 25.64 13.04 -0.02
N VAL A 62 24.33 13.15 -0.20
CA VAL A 62 23.43 13.87 0.72
C VAL A 62 22.84 12.88 1.71
N LYS A 63 23.37 12.89 2.93
CA LYS A 63 22.95 11.97 4.00
C LYS A 63 21.96 12.59 4.96
N ASN A 64 21.16 11.73 5.59
CA ASN A 64 20.34 12.06 6.74
C ASN A 64 19.32 13.19 6.49
N ARG A 65 18.83 13.28 5.24
CA ARG A 65 17.73 14.17 4.85
C ARG A 65 16.64 13.39 4.15
N LEU A 66 15.46 13.98 4.18
CA LEU A 66 14.31 13.58 3.39
C LEU A 66 14.07 14.61 2.30
N ILE A 67 13.54 14.18 1.16
CA ILE A 67 13.16 15.04 0.05
C ILE A 67 11.66 14.86 -0.18
N ILE A 68 10.89 15.93 -0.03
CA ILE A 68 9.45 15.96 -0.31
C ILE A 68 9.29 16.12 -1.82
N VAL A 69 9.24 14.99 -2.52
CA VAL A 69 9.18 14.96 -3.99
C VAL A 69 7.84 15.46 -4.53
N SER A 70 6.76 15.38 -3.73
CA SER A 70 5.48 16.01 -4.09
C SER A 70 5.46 17.53 -3.93
N GLU A 71 6.52 18.14 -3.38
CA GLU A 71 6.66 19.59 -3.20
C GLU A 71 7.96 20.12 -3.81
N ALA A 72 8.24 19.68 -5.03
CA ALA A 72 9.38 20.17 -5.83
C ALA A 72 10.75 20.01 -5.13
N GLY A 73 10.93 18.95 -4.34
CA GLY A 73 12.24 18.58 -3.82
C GLY A 73 12.65 19.26 -2.51
N GLN A 74 11.70 19.83 -1.76
CA GLN A 74 12.00 20.44 -0.47
C GLN A 74 12.67 19.45 0.49
N TYR A 75 13.75 19.90 1.12
CA TYR A 75 14.46 19.10 2.12
C TYR A 75 13.79 19.19 3.48
N ALA A 76 13.74 18.06 4.17
CA ALA A 76 13.28 17.98 5.54
C ALA A 76 14.21 17.13 6.41
N TRP A 77 14.22 17.41 7.71
CA TRP A 77 15.04 16.69 8.69
C TRP A 77 14.46 15.31 8.97
N LYS A 78 15.29 14.27 8.81
CA LYS A 78 14.85 12.88 8.88
C LYS A 78 14.43 12.49 10.31
N GLU A 79 15.13 13.00 11.31
CA GLU A 79 14.96 12.65 12.72
C GLU A 79 13.57 13.00 13.27
N ILE A 80 12.96 14.05 12.74
CA ILE A 80 11.65 14.54 13.19
C ILE A 80 10.54 13.89 12.37
N LEU A 81 10.70 13.84 11.05
CA LEU A 81 9.63 13.42 10.15
C LEU A 81 9.53 11.91 9.99
N GLN A 82 10.62 11.16 10.10
CA GLN A 82 10.60 9.72 9.82
C GLN A 82 9.62 8.94 10.71
N GLN A 83 9.42 9.37 11.96
CA GLN A 83 8.48 8.73 12.88
C GLN A 83 7.00 8.93 12.48
N LEU A 84 6.71 9.95 11.66
CA LEU A 84 5.37 10.28 11.18
C LEU A 84 5.07 9.68 9.80
N LEU A 85 6.11 9.18 9.12
CA LEU A 85 6.02 8.63 7.77
C LEU A 85 5.76 7.13 7.81
N ARG A 86 4.87 6.68 6.93
CA ARG A 86 4.64 5.27 6.63
C ARG A 86 5.47 4.89 5.41
N GLU A 87 6.16 3.75 5.48
CA GLU A 87 6.99 3.23 4.38
C GLU A 87 6.26 2.12 3.62
N PHE A 88 6.55 2.01 2.33
CA PHE A 88 6.25 0.81 1.55
C PHE A 88 7.35 -0.23 1.83
N GLU A 89 7.01 -1.51 1.91
CA GLU A 89 8.01 -2.59 1.91
C GLU A 89 8.44 -2.84 0.47
N TYR A 90 9.75 -2.92 0.28
CA TYR A 90 10.40 -3.18 -1.00
C TYR A 90 11.13 -4.52 -0.92
N ALA A 91 11.17 -5.27 -2.01
CA ALA A 91 11.96 -6.50 -2.04
C ALA A 91 13.44 -6.15 -1.81
N PRO A 92 14.18 -6.98 -1.05
CA PRO A 92 15.64 -6.86 -0.96
C PRO A 92 16.32 -7.03 -2.32
N ASP A 93 15.75 -7.84 -3.21
CA ASP A 93 16.42 -8.34 -4.42
C ASP A 93 15.97 -7.62 -5.70
N ASP A 94 14.84 -6.91 -5.66
CA ASP A 94 14.30 -6.18 -6.81
C ASP A 94 14.55 -4.67 -6.67
N LYS A 95 15.18 -4.10 -7.69
CA LYS A 95 15.61 -2.70 -7.84
C LYS A 95 14.46 -1.68 -7.74
N GLY A 96 13.89 -1.48 -6.54
CA GLY A 96 12.88 -0.45 -6.29
C GLY A 96 11.43 -0.88 -6.49
N VAL A 97 11.15 -2.14 -6.82
CA VAL A 97 9.76 -2.63 -6.93
C VAL A 97 9.12 -2.63 -5.54
N VAL A 98 8.06 -1.85 -5.38
CA VAL A 98 7.17 -1.92 -4.21
C VAL A 98 6.66 -3.35 -4.12
N VAL A 99 6.99 -4.04 -3.03
CA VAL A 99 6.61 -5.44 -2.83
C VAL A 99 5.42 -5.56 -1.91
N ARG A 100 5.27 -4.69 -0.93
CA ARG A 100 4.15 -4.83 -0.01
C ARG A 100 3.92 -3.53 0.73
N TRP A 101 2.69 -3.05 0.80
CA TRP A 101 2.38 -1.92 1.66
C TRP A 101 1.32 -2.29 2.67
N ARG A 102 1.68 -2.22 3.96
CA ARG A 102 0.78 -2.53 5.08
C ARG A 102 -0.07 -1.31 5.40
N VAL A 103 -1.16 -1.19 4.66
CA VAL A 103 -2.11 -0.07 4.67
C VAL A 103 -2.74 0.19 6.04
N ALA A 104 -2.91 -0.85 6.85
CA ALA A 104 -3.61 -0.76 8.14
C ALA A 104 -2.67 -0.68 9.36
N GLY A 105 -1.35 -0.76 9.18
CA GLY A 105 -0.36 -0.75 10.27
C GLY A 105 0.67 -1.87 10.10
N VAL A 106 1.81 -1.76 10.78
CA VAL A 106 2.91 -2.74 10.63
C VAL A 106 2.46 -4.15 11.04
N ASP A 107 1.55 -4.28 12.00
CA ASP A 107 1.08 -5.60 12.48
C ASP A 107 -0.16 -6.12 11.74
N GLU A 108 -0.69 -5.38 10.77
CA GLU A 108 -1.90 -5.76 10.05
C GLU A 108 -1.58 -6.59 8.80
N PRO A 109 -2.30 -7.71 8.56
CA PRO A 109 -1.98 -8.65 7.48
C PRO A 109 -2.40 -8.14 6.09
N VAL A 110 -3.23 -7.10 6.02
CA VAL A 110 -3.70 -6.52 4.75
C VAL A 110 -2.56 -5.78 4.10
N SER A 111 -2.27 -6.15 2.85
CA SER A 111 -1.19 -5.53 2.11
C SER A 111 -1.49 -5.30 0.64
N ILE A 112 -0.77 -4.36 0.04
CA ILE A 112 -0.84 -4.09 -1.39
C ILE A 112 0.51 -4.46 -2.03
N ASP A 113 0.50 -5.46 -2.91
CA ASP A 113 1.64 -5.85 -3.76
C ASP A 113 1.19 -5.70 -5.23
N PRO A 114 1.77 -4.80 -6.04
CA PRO A 114 1.43 -4.65 -7.45
C PRO A 114 1.55 -5.94 -8.29
N ARG A 115 2.32 -6.94 -7.82
CA ARG A 115 2.52 -8.24 -8.47
C ARG A 115 1.46 -9.27 -8.07
N VAL A 116 0.67 -9.00 -7.04
CA VAL A 116 -0.38 -9.89 -6.52
C VAL A 116 -1.72 -9.17 -6.61
N ALA A 117 -2.76 -9.85 -7.08
CA ALA A 117 -4.09 -9.25 -7.20
C ALA A 117 -4.11 -7.88 -7.94
N PHE A 118 -3.16 -7.65 -8.86
CA PHE A 118 -2.98 -6.40 -9.60
C PHE A 118 -2.87 -5.14 -8.72
N GLY A 119 -2.27 -5.25 -7.53
CA GLY A 119 -2.15 -4.13 -6.60
C GLY A 119 -3.44 -3.80 -5.84
N ALA A 120 -4.45 -4.67 -5.90
CA ALA A 120 -5.55 -4.60 -4.96
C ALA A 120 -5.06 -4.94 -3.54
N PRO A 121 -5.63 -4.33 -2.49
CA PRO A 121 -5.41 -4.78 -1.12
C PRO A 121 -5.82 -6.23 -0.98
N GLN A 122 -4.95 -7.01 -0.35
CA GLN A 122 -5.10 -8.46 -0.26
C GLN A 122 -4.56 -9.00 1.07
N VAL A 123 -5.07 -10.16 1.45
CA VAL A 123 -4.52 -11.03 2.50
C VAL A 123 -4.15 -12.37 1.86
N SER A 124 -2.89 -12.79 2.01
CA SER A 124 -2.37 -14.07 1.47
C SER A 124 -2.73 -14.36 0.00
N GLY A 125 -2.77 -13.32 -0.83
CA GLY A 125 -3.09 -13.37 -2.27
C GLY A 125 -4.56 -13.11 -2.61
N VAL A 126 -5.44 -13.08 -1.62
CA VAL A 126 -6.88 -12.93 -1.82
C VAL A 126 -7.29 -11.46 -1.67
N PRO A 127 -7.90 -10.83 -2.70
CA PRO A 127 -8.33 -9.44 -2.60
C PRO A 127 -9.36 -9.21 -1.49
N THR A 128 -9.22 -8.14 -0.71
CA THR A 128 -10.11 -7.83 0.41
C THR A 128 -11.56 -7.60 -0.04
N TRP A 129 -11.76 -7.05 -1.25
CA TRP A 129 -13.09 -6.81 -1.82
C TRP A 129 -13.84 -8.11 -2.14
N VAL A 130 -13.13 -9.19 -2.51
CA VAL A 130 -13.75 -10.52 -2.73
C VAL A 130 -14.29 -11.06 -1.42
N LEU A 131 -13.52 -10.97 -0.34
CA LEU A 131 -13.95 -11.40 1.00
C LEU A 131 -15.16 -10.59 1.49
N ARG A 132 -15.15 -9.27 1.23
CA ARG A 132 -16.28 -8.38 1.50
C ARG A 132 -17.55 -8.79 0.75
N GLU A 133 -17.45 -9.13 -0.53
CA GLU A 133 -18.61 -9.52 -1.34
C GLU A 133 -19.25 -10.82 -0.84
N ARG A 134 -18.44 -11.82 -0.47
CA ARG A 134 -18.95 -13.09 0.10
C ARG A 134 -19.64 -12.87 1.44
N TRP A 135 -19.02 -12.08 2.32
CA TRP A 135 -19.65 -11.68 3.58
C TRP A 135 -20.96 -10.92 3.37
N GLY A 136 -20.98 -9.98 2.41
CA GLY A 136 -22.18 -9.23 2.04
C GLY A 136 -23.31 -10.11 1.49
N SER A 137 -22.95 -11.26 0.91
CA SER A 137 -23.89 -12.24 0.35
C SER A 137 -24.52 -13.16 1.39
N GLY A 138 -24.14 -13.08 2.67
CA GLY A 138 -24.75 -13.92 3.72
C GLY A 138 -23.86 -15.01 4.30
N GLU A 139 -22.66 -15.21 3.76
CA GLU A 139 -21.76 -16.29 4.17
C GLU A 139 -21.14 -16.02 5.56
N GLY A 140 -20.88 -17.10 6.30
CA GLY A 140 -20.25 -17.06 7.62
C GLY A 140 -18.74 -16.85 7.53
N LEU A 141 -18.12 -16.27 8.56
CA LEU A 141 -16.69 -15.94 8.55
C LEU A 141 -15.80 -17.19 8.40
N LYS A 142 -16.17 -18.29 9.07
CA LYS A 142 -15.43 -19.55 9.03
C LYS A 142 -15.51 -20.23 7.66
N ASP A 143 -16.67 -20.17 7.00
CA ASP A 143 -16.85 -20.78 5.68
C ASP A 143 -16.04 -20.02 4.62
N ILE A 144 -16.08 -18.68 4.66
CA ILE A 144 -15.24 -17.85 3.79
C ILE A 144 -13.76 -18.16 4.01
N ALA A 145 -13.34 -18.31 5.27
CA ALA A 145 -11.95 -18.61 5.62
C ALA A 145 -11.52 -19.99 5.07
N GLU A 146 -12.36 -21.01 5.23
CA GLU A 146 -12.12 -22.36 4.72
C GLU A 146 -11.97 -22.39 3.19
N ASP A 147 -12.90 -21.78 2.48
CA ASP A 147 -12.93 -21.75 1.01
C ASP A 147 -11.66 -21.12 0.40
N PHE A 148 -11.10 -20.11 1.05
CA PHE A 148 -9.87 -19.45 0.61
C PHE A 148 -8.60 -20.00 1.28
N THR A 149 -8.71 -21.05 2.11
CA THR A 149 -7.59 -21.60 2.89
C THR A 149 -6.87 -20.51 3.70
N LEU A 150 -7.65 -19.67 4.37
CA LEU A 150 -7.18 -18.57 5.21
C LEU A 150 -7.47 -18.85 6.67
N GLU A 151 -6.63 -18.31 7.55
CA GLU A 151 -6.97 -18.22 8.96
C GLU A 151 -8.12 -17.21 9.17
N PRO A 152 -9.10 -17.49 10.04
CA PRO A 152 -10.26 -16.61 10.30
C PRO A 152 -9.91 -15.15 10.60
N HIS A 153 -8.80 -14.92 11.32
CA HIS A 153 -8.35 -13.57 11.65
C HIS A 153 -7.92 -12.76 10.42
N LEU A 154 -7.45 -13.40 9.34
CA LEU A 154 -7.09 -12.73 8.09
C LEU A 154 -8.34 -12.21 7.38
N VAL A 155 -9.40 -13.03 7.33
CA VAL A 155 -10.71 -12.63 6.79
C VAL A 155 -11.28 -11.46 7.60
N MET A 156 -11.22 -11.55 8.93
CA MET A 156 -11.67 -10.47 9.81
C MET A 156 -10.91 -9.16 9.56
N SER A 157 -9.58 -9.23 9.40
CA SER A 157 -8.73 -8.05 9.14
C SER A 157 -9.05 -7.43 7.78
N ALA A 158 -9.26 -8.26 6.75
CA ALA A 158 -9.68 -7.81 5.43
C ALA A 158 -11.05 -7.11 5.45
N LEU A 159 -12.03 -7.66 6.18
CA LEU A 159 -13.36 -7.07 6.32
C LEU A 159 -13.32 -5.73 7.08
N ARG A 160 -12.56 -5.66 8.18
CA ARG A 160 -12.34 -4.40 8.91
C ARG A 160 -11.71 -3.33 8.02
N PHE A 161 -10.72 -3.71 7.22
CA PHE A 161 -10.08 -2.82 6.26
C PHE A 161 -11.07 -2.29 5.21
N GLU A 162 -12.05 -3.11 4.79
CA GLU A 162 -13.13 -2.70 3.89
C GLU A 162 -14.25 -1.91 4.59
N GLY A 163 -14.10 -1.57 5.87
CA GLY A 163 -15.06 -0.80 6.65
C GLY A 163 -16.28 -1.61 7.12
N VAL A 164 -16.18 -2.94 7.15
CA VAL A 164 -17.26 -3.84 7.56
C VAL A 164 -17.12 -4.17 9.04
N ALA A 165 -18.21 -4.01 9.80
CA ALA A 165 -18.32 -4.54 11.15
C ALA A 165 -18.48 -6.07 11.09
N VAL A 166 -17.61 -6.80 11.78
CA VAL A 166 -17.54 -8.25 11.72
C VAL A 166 -18.12 -8.86 12.99
N ASP A 167 -19.10 -9.74 12.83
CA ASP A 167 -19.57 -10.66 13.86
C ASP A 167 -18.93 -12.05 13.60
N PRO A 168 -17.94 -12.50 14.38
CA PRO A 168 -17.24 -13.75 14.14
C PRO A 168 -18.15 -14.99 14.16
N ASP A 169 -19.28 -14.89 14.85
CA ASP A 169 -20.21 -15.99 15.09
C ASP A 169 -21.44 -15.92 14.18
N ARG A 170 -21.47 -15.00 13.21
CA ARG A 170 -22.54 -14.91 12.22
C ARG A 170 -22.69 -16.27 11.51
N PRO A 171 -23.86 -16.92 11.60
CA PRO A 171 -24.09 -18.17 10.90
C PRO A 171 -24.20 -17.92 9.40
N ASN A 172 -23.80 -18.94 8.63
CA ASN A 172 -24.01 -18.93 7.20
C ASN A 172 -25.51 -18.94 6.88
N GLN A 173 -25.97 -17.96 6.12
CA GLN A 173 -27.38 -17.83 5.77
C GLN A 173 -27.84 -18.84 4.69
N TRP A 174 -26.89 -19.59 4.11
CA TRP A 174 -27.12 -20.56 3.05
C TRP A 174 -27.13 -22.01 3.52
N VAL A 175 -26.73 -22.27 4.77
CA VAL A 175 -26.72 -23.60 5.37
C VAL A 175 -27.90 -23.69 6.33
N ASN A 176 -28.99 -24.31 5.87
CA ASN A 176 -30.12 -24.71 6.70
C ASN A 176 -29.88 -26.07 7.36
#